data_AF-A0A518X914-F1
#
_entry.id   AF-A0A518X914-F1
#
_cell.length_a   1.000
_cell.length_b   1.000
_cell.length_c   1.000
_cell.angle_alpha   90.00
_cell.angle_beta   90.00
_cell.angle_gamma   90.00
#
_symmetry.space_group_name_H-M   'P 1'
#
loop_
_entity.id
_entity.type
_entity.pdbx_description
1 polymer ?
#
loop_
_entity_poly.entity_id
_entity_poly.type
_entity_poly.pdbx_seq_one_letter_code
_entity_poly.pdbx_strand_id
1 'polypeptide(L)'
;MNFAESARYTEKDKRAYAFYTPEILKNLPRITNDYTFRYTNVGGPGERIYELQFQGSTDKSQIEAYLEKQGYKKSALCDIQATCWTSAAPEVSLSVATFKDPATLIVSVVVKPSVESETTENKGFNPAF
;
A
#
# COMPACT_ATOMS: atom_id res chain seq x y z
N MET A 1 22.77 -3.60 7.79
CA MET A 1 21.42 -3.30 8.32
C MET A 1 20.54 -4.41 7.79
N ASN A 2 20.05 -5.31 8.65
CA ASN A 2 19.11 -6.35 8.22
C ASN A 2 17.73 -5.72 8.21
N PHE A 3 17.12 -5.56 7.04
CA PHE A 3 15.74 -5.11 6.94
C PHE A 3 14.83 -6.29 7.28
N ALA A 4 13.86 -6.06 8.16
CA ALA A 4 12.89 -7.09 8.47
C ALA A 4 11.95 -7.29 7.27
N GLU A 5 11.62 -8.54 6.95
CA GLU A 5 10.61 -8.87 5.93
C GLU A 5 9.23 -8.33 6.29
N SER A 6 8.98 -8.05 7.57
CA SER A 6 7.82 -7.30 8.01
C SER A 6 8.11 -6.52 9.29
N ALA A 7 7.32 -5.47 9.54
CA ALA A 7 7.40 -4.69 10.76
C ALA A 7 6.01 -4.21 11.18
N ARG A 8 5.77 -4.13 12.49
CA ARG A 8 4.63 -3.44 13.09
C ARG A 8 5.17 -2.39 14.06
N TYR A 9 4.70 -1.15 13.93
CA TYR A 9 5.30 -0.02 14.62
C TYR A 9 4.32 1.15 14.76
N THR A 10 4.71 2.14 15.55
CA THR A 10 3.98 3.38 15.81
C THR A 10 4.85 4.59 15.50
N GLU A 11 4.29 5.80 15.60
CA GLU A 11 5.06 7.05 15.46
C GLU A 11 6.12 7.25 16.56
N LYS A 12 6.03 6.49 17.66
CA LYS A 12 7.06 6.48 18.74
C LYS A 12 8.32 5.74 18.30
N ASP A 13 8.18 4.79 17.39
CA ASP A 13 9.27 3.98 16.84
C ASP A 13 9.99 4.75 15.72
N LYS A 14 10.66 5.85 16.07
CA LYS A 14 11.17 6.87 15.12
C LYS A 14 11.93 6.31 13.92
N ARG A 15 12.79 5.31 14.13
CA ARG A 15 13.57 4.69 13.06
C ARG A 15 12.70 3.87 12.10
N ALA A 16 11.80 3.05 12.64
CA ALA A 16 10.87 2.25 11.83
C ALA A 16 9.89 3.16 11.07
N TYR A 17 9.34 4.16 11.75
CA TYR A 17 8.45 5.15 11.16
C TYR A 17 9.11 5.97 10.04
N ALA A 18 10.35 6.43 10.25
CA ALA A 18 11.08 7.16 9.22
C ALA A 18 11.39 6.30 7.99
N PHE A 19 11.73 5.02 8.20
CA PHE A 19 12.17 4.12 7.14
C PHE A 19 11.02 3.46 6.37
N TYR A 20 9.99 2.98 7.08
CA TYR A 20 8.95 2.14 6.52
C TYR A 20 7.64 2.88 6.19
N THR A 21 7.48 4.16 6.52
CA THR A 21 6.20 4.85 6.28
C THR A 21 6.27 5.75 5.04
N PRO A 22 5.49 5.47 3.99
CA PRO A 22 5.33 6.38 2.86
C PRO A 22 4.70 7.72 3.28
N GLU A 23 5.05 8.81 2.61
CA GLU A 23 4.54 10.16 2.92
C GLU A 23 3.02 10.26 2.92
N ILE A 24 2.34 9.53 2.03
CA ILE A 24 0.87 9.50 2.02
C ILE A 24 0.31 9.01 3.36
N LEU A 25 0.87 7.95 3.94
CA LEU A 25 0.42 7.41 5.23
C LEU A 25 0.80 8.32 6.40
N LYS A 26 1.95 9.00 6.33
CA LYS A 26 2.35 9.99 7.35
C LYS A 26 1.32 11.12 7.46
N ASN A 27 0.80 11.57 6.32
CA ASN A 27 -0.07 12.74 6.22
C ASN A 27 -1.58 12.42 6.27
N LEU A 28 -1.98 11.13 6.34
CA LEU A 28 -3.38 10.75 6.49
C LEU A 28 -4.00 11.31 7.79
N PRO A 29 -5.29 11.70 7.78
CA PRO A 29 -5.99 12.06 9.01
C PRO A 29 -6.00 10.87 9.98
N ARG A 30 -5.72 11.12 11.26
CA ARG A 30 -5.79 10.09 12.31
C ARG A 30 -7.25 9.96 12.76
N ILE A 31 -7.90 8.88 12.34
CA ILE A 31 -9.34 8.65 12.57
C ILE A 31 -9.64 8.28 14.02
N THR A 32 -8.75 7.53 14.66
CA THR A 32 -8.83 7.15 16.06
C THR A 32 -7.46 7.32 16.74
N ASN A 33 -7.44 7.29 18.07
CA ASN A 33 -6.19 7.33 18.85
C ASN A 33 -5.47 5.97 18.91
N ASP A 34 -6.16 4.88 18.54
CA ASP A 34 -5.60 3.53 18.50
C ASP A 34 -5.35 3.13 17.04
N TYR A 35 -4.10 3.29 16.62
CA TYR A 35 -3.65 2.92 15.29
C TYR A 35 -2.23 2.39 15.28
N THR A 36 -1.93 1.57 14.28
CA THR A 36 -0.59 1.01 14.06
C THR A 36 -0.22 1.04 12.59
N PHE A 37 1.07 1.16 12.31
CA PHE A 37 1.61 0.97 10.97
C PHE A 37 2.09 -0.46 10.80
N ARG A 38 1.98 -0.97 9.58
CA ARG A 38 2.59 -2.22 9.16
C ARG A 38 3.39 -2.05 7.88
N TYR A 39 4.45 -2.83 7.78
CA TYR A 39 5.22 -3.04 6.58
C TYR A 39 5.34 -4.52 6.33
N THR A 40 5.22 -4.92 5.07
CA THR A 40 5.50 -6.27 4.60
C THR A 40 6.24 -6.21 3.27
N ASN A 41 7.38 -6.88 3.20
CA ASN A 41 8.07 -7.23 1.98
C ASN A 41 7.57 -8.61 1.53
N VAL A 42 6.91 -8.66 0.39
CA VAL A 42 6.45 -9.94 -0.16
C VAL A 42 7.59 -10.51 -0.99
N GLY A 43 8.35 -11.43 -0.38
CA GLY A 43 9.41 -12.18 -1.05
C GLY A 43 8.89 -12.86 -2.32
N GLY A 44 9.62 -12.73 -3.43
CA GLY A 44 9.18 -13.16 -4.76
C GLY A 44 8.96 -11.96 -5.69
N PRO A 45 7.72 -11.56 -6.00
CA PRO A 45 7.40 -10.48 -6.95
C PRO A 45 7.89 -9.10 -6.51
N GLY A 46 8.60 -8.95 -5.39
CA GLY A 46 9.25 -7.71 -4.95
C GLY A 46 8.29 -6.62 -4.49
N GLU A 47 7.03 -6.98 -4.24
CA GLU A 47 5.99 -6.04 -3.82
C GLU A 47 6.19 -5.63 -2.35
N ARG A 48 6.01 -4.33 -2.10
CA ARG A 48 6.09 -3.76 -0.76
C ARG A 48 4.72 -3.23 -0.35
N ILE A 49 4.23 -3.73 0.77
CA ILE A 49 2.94 -3.35 1.33
C ILE A 49 3.19 -2.50 2.57
N TYR A 50 2.56 -1.32 2.60
CA TYR A 50 2.59 -0.39 3.72
C TYR A 50 1.17 -0.13 4.16
N GLU A 51 0.89 -0.26 5.46
CA GLU A 51 -0.48 -0.13 5.97
C GLU A 51 -0.54 0.79 7.17
N LEU A 52 -1.66 1.51 7.28
CA LEU A 52 -2.12 2.20 8.47
C LEU A 52 -3.45 1.60 8.90
N GLN A 53 -3.46 0.98 10.08
CA GLN A 53 -4.62 0.30 10.64
C GLN A 53 -5.15 1.08 11.84
N PHE A 54 -6.40 1.54 11.77
CA PHE A 54 -7.16 2.14 12.87
C PHE A 54 -8.07 1.11 13.52
N GLN A 55 -8.08 1.08 14.85
CA GLN A 55 -9.03 0.30 15.65
C GLN A 55 -10.21 1.17 16.08
N GLY A 56 -11.39 0.56 16.22
CA GLY A 56 -12.59 1.19 16.77
C GLY A 56 -13.38 2.06 15.79
N SER A 57 -13.08 2.01 14.49
CA SER A 57 -13.82 2.77 13.48
C SER A 57 -13.88 2.02 12.14
N THR A 58 -15.00 2.21 11.44
CA THR A 58 -15.16 1.87 10.01
C THR A 58 -15.50 3.10 9.18
N ASP A 59 -15.47 4.31 9.78
CA ASP A 59 -15.71 5.55 9.06
C ASP A 59 -14.48 5.94 8.24
N LYS A 60 -14.60 5.79 6.93
CA LYS A 60 -13.56 6.10 5.96
C LYS A 60 -13.71 7.47 5.31
N SER A 61 -14.76 8.22 5.61
CA SER A 61 -15.10 9.48 4.90
C SER A 61 -13.93 10.48 4.86
N GLN A 62 -13.25 10.69 5.98
CA GLN A 62 -12.11 11.61 6.06
C GLN A 62 -10.89 11.12 5.27
N ILE A 63 -10.65 9.81 5.24
CA ILE A 63 -9.58 9.21 4.44
C ILE A 63 -9.89 9.39 2.96
N GLU A 64 -11.11 9.08 2.53
CA GLU A 64 -11.52 9.22 1.13
C GLU A 64 -11.43 10.68 0.66
N ALA A 65 -11.92 11.63 1.47
CA ALA A 65 -11.85 13.05 1.16
C ALA A 65 -10.40 13.55 1.07
N TYR A 66 -9.52 13.05 1.93
CA TYR A 66 -8.09 13.37 1.85
C TYR A 66 -7.47 12.84 0.55
N LEU A 67 -7.76 11.59 0.16
CA LEU A 67 -7.23 10.98 -1.06
C LEU A 67 -7.69 11.72 -2.32
N GLU A 68 -8.97 12.10 -2.39
CA GLU A 68 -9.53 12.92 -3.47
C GLU A 68 -8.81 14.28 -3.55
N LYS A 69 -8.55 14.92 -2.41
CA LYS A 69 -7.79 16.18 -2.33
C LYS A 69 -6.34 16.02 -2.80
N GLN A 70 -5.73 14.85 -2.60
CA GLN A 70 -4.39 14.53 -3.11
C GLN A 70 -4.39 14.10 -4.59
N GLY A 71 -5.54 14.12 -5.27
CA GLY A 71 -5.67 13.81 -6.70
C GLY A 71 -5.82 12.32 -7.02
N TYR A 72 -5.97 11.47 -6.00
CA TYR A 72 -6.32 10.06 -6.22
C TYR A 72 -7.78 9.95 -6.65
N LYS A 73 -8.07 8.95 -7.49
CA LYS A 73 -9.42 8.70 -7.98
C LYS A 73 -9.88 7.33 -7.55
N LYS A 74 -11.16 7.22 -7.16
CA LYS A 74 -11.77 5.91 -6.90
C LYS A 74 -11.73 5.08 -8.17
N SER A 75 -11.23 3.85 -8.05
CA SER A 75 -11.25 2.88 -9.14
C SER A 75 -12.64 2.28 -9.25
N ALA A 76 -13.14 2.12 -10.48
CA ALA A 76 -14.37 1.38 -10.74
C ALA A 76 -14.21 -0.14 -10.50
N LEU A 77 -12.97 -0.63 -10.53
CA LEU A 77 -12.61 -2.03 -10.33
C LEU A 77 -11.75 -2.18 -9.08
N CYS A 78 -12.07 -3.15 -8.23
CA CYS A 78 -11.30 -3.50 -7.05
C CYS A 78 -11.50 -5.00 -6.77
N ASP A 79 -10.43 -5.78 -6.94
CA ASP A 79 -10.50 -7.26 -6.84
C ASP A 79 -10.47 -7.77 -5.39
N ILE A 80 -10.58 -6.85 -4.43
CA ILE A 80 -10.59 -7.12 -2.99
C ILE A 80 -11.78 -6.42 -2.35
N GLN A 81 -12.16 -6.86 -1.14
CA GLN A 81 -13.23 -6.25 -0.36
C GLN A 81 -12.77 -4.91 0.25
N ALA A 82 -12.53 -3.91 -0.60
CA ALA A 82 -12.06 -2.58 -0.24
C ALA A 82 -12.54 -1.55 -1.28
N THR A 83 -12.22 -0.28 -1.03
CA THR A 83 -12.28 0.77 -2.06
C THR A 83 -10.88 1.00 -2.60
N CYS A 84 -10.66 0.64 -3.86
CA CYS A 84 -9.39 0.84 -4.54
C CYS A 84 -9.30 2.25 -5.13
N TRP A 85 -8.08 2.78 -5.18
CA TRP A 85 -7.76 4.12 -5.63
C TRP A 85 -6.61 4.08 -6.63
N THR A 86 -6.75 4.83 -7.72
CA THR A 86 -5.72 4.99 -8.73
C THR A 86 -5.00 6.33 -8.54
N SER A 87 -3.70 6.30 -8.79
CA SER A 87 -2.84 7.49 -8.84
C SER A 87 -2.32 7.67 -10.27
N ALA A 88 -1.63 8.78 -10.54
CA ALA A 88 -0.92 8.96 -11.83
C ALA A 88 0.26 7.98 -12.00
N ALA A 89 0.78 7.41 -10.90
CA ALA A 89 1.85 6.43 -10.90
C ALA A 89 1.25 5.00 -10.95
N PRO A 90 1.48 4.23 -12.03
CA PRO A 90 0.90 2.90 -12.20
C PRO A 90 1.48 1.84 -11.23
N GLU A 91 2.67 2.07 -10.69
CA GLU A 91 3.36 1.17 -9.75
C GLU A 91 2.83 1.26 -8.31
N VAL A 92 2.00 2.27 -8.00
CA VAL A 92 1.42 2.48 -6.68
C VAL A 92 -0.09 2.23 -6.72
N SER A 93 -0.53 1.21 -6.00
CA SER A 93 -1.94 0.94 -5.74
C SER A 93 -2.30 1.30 -4.30
N LEU A 94 -3.45 1.92 -4.08
CA LEU A 94 -3.95 2.28 -2.76
C LEU A 94 -5.34 1.70 -2.54
N SER A 95 -5.60 1.16 -1.35
CA SER A 95 -6.91 0.65 -0.98
C SER A 95 -7.32 1.06 0.43
N VAL A 96 -8.63 1.19 0.65
CA VAL A 96 -9.24 1.47 1.95
C VAL A 96 -10.24 0.36 2.26
N ALA A 97 -9.91 -0.48 3.23
CA ALA A 97 -10.74 -1.62 3.67
C ALA A 97 -11.33 -1.35 5.06
N THR A 98 -12.52 -1.91 5.31
CA THR A 98 -13.16 -1.83 6.63
C THR A 98 -13.70 -3.19 7.06
N PHE A 99 -13.57 -3.50 8.35
CA PHE A 99 -14.06 -4.72 8.97
C PHE A 99 -14.94 -4.33 10.15
N LYS A 100 -16.08 -5.00 10.35
CA LYS A 100 -17.06 -4.63 11.39
C LYS A 100 -16.81 -5.31 12.74
N ASP A 101 -16.09 -6.42 12.77
CA ASP A 101 -15.89 -7.24 13.96
C ASP A 101 -14.45 -7.80 14.04
N PRO A 102 -13.55 -7.18 14.83
CA PRO A 102 -13.72 -5.87 15.47
C PRO A 102 -13.73 -4.73 14.44
N ALA A 103 -14.37 -3.61 14.79
CA ALA A 103 -14.40 -2.41 13.96
C ALA A 103 -12.98 -1.94 13.62
N THR A 104 -12.58 -2.09 12.36
CA THR A 104 -11.23 -1.81 11.88
C THR A 104 -11.29 -1.08 10.54
N LEU A 105 -10.45 -0.07 10.37
CA LEU A 105 -10.21 0.59 9.09
C LEU A 105 -8.74 0.42 8.72
N ILE A 106 -8.46 -0.02 7.49
CA ILE A 106 -7.10 -0.23 6.99
C ILE A 106 -6.93 0.58 5.71
N VAL A 107 -5.86 1.36 5.65
CA VAL A 107 -5.37 1.98 4.42
C VAL A 107 -4.10 1.29 4.02
N SER A 108 -4.08 0.67 2.83
CA SER A 108 -2.94 -0.08 2.32
C SER A 108 -2.38 0.59 1.06
N VAL A 109 -1.06 0.70 0.99
CA VAL A 109 -0.29 1.18 -0.16
C VAL A 109 0.58 0.02 -0.63
N VAL A 110 0.33 -0.45 -1.84
CA VAL A 110 1.10 -1.52 -2.48
C VAL A 110 1.96 -0.89 -3.56
N VAL A 111 3.27 -1.05 -3.42
CA VAL A 111 4.25 -0.62 -4.42
C VAL A 111 4.78 -1.87 -5.10
N LYS A 112 4.49 -1.99 -6.40
CA LYS A 112 5.07 -3.04 -7.24
C LYS A 112 6.49 -2.64 -7.63
N PRO A 113 7.43 -3.58 -7.80
CA PRO A 113 8.69 -3.23 -8.41
C PRO A 113 8.43 -2.77 -9.85
N SER A 114 9.15 -1.74 -10.27
CA SER A 114 9.22 -1.39 -11.68
C SER A 114 9.75 -2.60 -12.43
N VAL A 115 8.92 -3.21 -13.28
CA VAL A 115 9.42 -4.14 -14.29
C VAL A 115 10.19 -3.26 -15.26
N GLU A 116 11.52 -3.22 -15.12
CA GLU A 116 12.36 -2.86 -16.26
C GLU A 116 12.01 -3.92 -17.31
N SER A 117 11.33 -3.52 -18.38
CA SER A 117 10.98 -4.44 -19.45
C SER A 117 12.29 -5.01 -19.98
N GLU A 118 12.63 -6.24 -19.60
CA GLU A 118 13.56 -7.05 -20.35
C GLU A 118 12.91 -7.22 -21.73
N THR A 119 13.32 -6.37 -22.66
CA THR A 119 13.09 -6.55 -24.09
C THR A 119 13.74 -7.88 -24.42
N THR A 120 12.96 -8.96 -24.38
CA THR A 120 13.37 -10.24 -24.95
C THR A 120 13.39 -10.04 -26.46
N GLU A 121 14.52 -9.53 -26.96
CA GLU A 121 14.88 -9.61 -28.36
C GLU A 121 14.97 -11.10 -28.68
N ASN A 122 13.87 -11.66 -29.20
CA ASN A 122 13.80 -13.00 -29.78
C ASN A 122 14.80 -13.07 -30.94
N LYS A 123 16.07 -13.36 -30.62
CA LYS A 123 17.04 -13.78 -31.62
C LYS A 123 16.65 -15.18 -32.10
N GLY A 124 16.24 -15.21 -33.37
CA GLY A 124 15.84 -16.34 -34.19
C GLY A 124 16.23 -17.73 -33.68
N PHE A 125 15.21 -18.53 -33.41
CA PHE A 125 15.29 -19.98 -33.45
C PHE A 125 15.61 -20.41 -34.89
N ASN A 126 16.82 -20.94 -35.12
CA ASN A 126 17.22 -21.56 -36.37
C ASN A 126 17.31 -23.08 -36.13
N PRO A 127 16.35 -23.90 -36.60
CA PRO A 127 16.49 -25.34 -36.53
C PRO A 127 17.25 -25.83 -37.76
N ALA A 128 18.49 -26.24 -37.56
CA ALA A 128 19.18 -27.15 -38.47
C ALA A 128 19.96 -28.14 -37.61
N PHE A 129 19.46 -29.37 -37.49
CA PHE A 129 20.17 -30.64 -37.64
C PHE A 129 19.15 -31.77 -37.69
#